data_AF-A0A4Q2M0X0-F1
#
_entry.id   AF-A0A4Q2M0X0-F1
#
_cell.length_a   1.000
_cell.length_b   1.000
_cell.length_c   1.000
_cell.angle_alpha   90.00
_cell.angle_beta   90.00
_cell.angle_gamma   90.00
#
_symmetry.space_group_name_H-M   'P 1'
#
loop_
_entity.id
_entity.type
_entity.pdbx_description
1 polymer ?
#
loop_
_entity_poly.entity_id
_entity_poly.type
_entity_poly.pdbx_seq_one_letter_code
_entity_poly.pdbx_strand_id
1 'polypeptide(L)' 'MPRKVNKQEQYPFPIELNVTRVATREGTGLVINRQGEWITVFLPDRNKIVETSLFLVEKIT' A
#
# COMPACT_ATOMS: atom_id res chain seq x y z
N MET A 1 -17.20 -6.39 38.14
CA MET A 1 -15.89 -6.79 37.57
C MET A 1 -15.96 -6.63 36.06
N PRO A 2 -15.00 -5.97 35.38
CA PRO A 2 -15.08 -5.81 33.93
C PRO A 2 -14.79 -7.15 33.26
N ARG A 3 -15.67 -7.57 32.34
CA ARG A 3 -15.56 -8.84 31.60
C ARG A 3 -14.34 -8.79 30.67
N LYS A 4 -13.53 -9.85 30.70
CA LYS A 4 -12.41 -10.08 29.78
C LYS A 4 -13.00 -10.25 28.38
N VAL A 5 -12.76 -9.29 27.50
CA VAL A 5 -13.19 -9.36 26.09
C VAL A 5 -12.15 -10.21 25.34
N ASN A 6 -12.56 -11.36 24.81
CA ASN A 6 -11.71 -12.20 23.96
C ASN A 6 -11.46 -11.46 22.63
N LYS A 7 -10.25 -10.93 22.46
CA LYS A 7 -9.81 -10.24 21.23
C LYS A 7 -9.46 -11.25 20.13
N GLN A 8 -10.45 -11.99 19.63
CA GLN A 8 -10.29 -12.86 18.46
C GLN A 8 -11.36 -12.59 17.39
N GLU A 9 -11.75 -11.33 17.22
CA GLU A 9 -12.37 -10.90 15.96
C GLU A 9 -11.24 -10.72 14.93
N GLN A 10 -10.82 -11.84 14.35
CA GLN A 10 -9.99 -11.83 13.16
C GLN A 10 -10.88 -11.35 12.01
N TYR A 11 -10.63 -10.14 11.52
CA TYR A 11 -11.34 -9.62 10.36
C TYR A 11 -11.26 -10.64 9.21
N PRO A 12 -12.38 -10.95 8.53
CA PRO A 12 -12.44 -12.02 7.52
C PRO A 12 -11.67 -11.70 6.24
N PHE A 13 -11.01 -10.53 6.17
CA PHE A 13 -10.23 -10.07 5.05
C PHE A 13 -8.87 -9.59 5.56
N PRO A 14 -7.77 -9.88 4.85
CA PRO A 14 -6.50 -9.23 5.14
C PRO A 14 -6.67 -7.73 4.86
N ILE A 15 -6.76 -6.93 5.92
CA ILE A 15 -6.75 -5.47 5.79
C ILE A 15 -5.29 -5.06 5.61
N GLU A 16 -4.90 -4.73 4.38
CA GLU A 16 -3.57 -4.18 4.10
C GLU A 16 -3.50 -2.74 4.61
N LEU A 17 -3.10 -2.58 5.88
CA LEU A 17 -3.12 -1.29 6.58
C LEU A 17 -2.03 -0.29 6.15
N ASN A 18 -1.21 -0.59 5.13
CA ASN A 18 -0.09 0.27 4.73
C ASN A 18 0.10 0.34 3.20
N VAL A 19 -0.99 0.41 2.43
CA VAL A 19 -0.87 0.62 0.98
C VAL A 19 -0.45 2.07 0.72
N THR A 20 0.83 2.27 0.43
CA THR A 20 1.35 3.61 0.09
C THR A 20 1.00 3.90 -1.36
N ARG A 21 0.18 4.94 -1.58
CA ARG A 21 -0.13 5.43 -2.93
C ARG A 21 0.95 6.43 -3.35
N VAL A 22 1.47 6.24 -4.55
CA VAL A 22 2.54 7.06 -5.11
C VAL A 22 2.23 7.50 -6.53
N ALA A 23 2.60 8.73 -6.87
CA ALA A 23 2.61 9.24 -8.23
C ALA A 23 4.00 9.03 -8.85
N THR A 24 4.02 8.38 -10.01
CA THR A 24 5.21 8.14 -10.85
C THR A 24 5.05 8.87 -12.18
N ARG A 25 6.09 8.88 -13.03
CA ARG A 25 6.01 9.46 -14.38
C ARG A 25 4.95 8.76 -15.25
N GLU A 26 4.75 7.48 -15.00
CA GLU A 26 3.87 6.59 -15.76
C GLU A 26 2.41 6.65 -15.28
N GLY A 27 2.18 7.17 -14.08
CA GLY A 27 0.85 7.32 -13.47
C GLY A 27 0.87 7.16 -11.96
N THR A 28 -0.32 7.18 -11.36
CA THR A 28 -0.50 6.95 -9.93
C THR A 28 -0.75 5.46 -9.66
N GLY A 29 -0.09 4.93 -8.64
CA GLY A 29 -0.15 3.52 -8.31
C GLY A 29 0.11 3.22 -6.84
N LEU A 30 0.16 1.94 -6.53
CA LEU A 30 0.36 1.42 -5.18
C LEU A 30 1.73 0.76 -5.09
N VAL A 31 2.46 1.07 -4.02
CA VAL A 31 3.75 0.42 -3.74
C VAL A 31 3.48 -1.01 -3.31
N ILE A 32 3.96 -1.97 -4.11
CA ILE A 32 3.81 -3.41 -3.83
C ILE A 32 5.10 -4.03 -3.26
N ASN A 33 6.25 -3.39 -3.48
CA ASN A 33 7.54 -3.81 -2.94
C ASN A 33 8.47 -2.62 -2.78
N ARG A 34 9.41 -2.71 -1.85
CA ARG A 34 10.47 -1.72 -1.62
C ARG A 34 11.78 -2.42 -1.35
N GLN A 35 12.79 -2.11 -2.17
CA GLN A 35 14.16 -2.62 -2.03
C GLN A 35 15.13 -1.44 -1.98
N GLY A 36 15.47 -1.02 -0.76
CA GLY A 36 16.31 0.16 -0.54
C GLY A 36 15.64 1.45 -1.04
N GLU A 37 16.29 2.11 -2.01
CA GLU A 37 15.81 3.33 -2.66
C GLU A 37 14.83 3.07 -3.82
N TRP A 38 14.76 1.83 -4.30
CA TRP A 38 13.86 1.45 -5.39
C TRP A 38 12.52 0.94 -4.83
N ILE A 39 11.44 1.32 -5.51
CA ILE A 39 10.09 0.82 -5.24
C ILE A 39 9.51 0.18 -6.49
N THR A 40 8.72 -0.86 -6.28
CA THR A 40 7.87 -1.46 -7.30
C THR A 40 6.46 -0.95 -7.11
N VAL A 41 5.92 -0.33 -8.15
CA VAL A 41 4.61 0.32 -8.16
C VAL A 41 3.70 -0.40 -9.13
N PHE A 42 2.53 -0.81 -8.65
CA PHE A 42 1.44 -1.29 -9.50
C PHE A 42 0.54 -0.11 -9.90
N LEU A 43 0.41 0.11 -11.21
CA LEU A 43 -0.44 1.12 -11.84
C LEU A 43 -1.77 0.46 -12.26
N PRO A 44 -2.85 0.59 -11.47
CA PRO A 44 -4.10 -0.12 -11.72
C PRO A 44 -4.75 0.29 -13.05
N ASP A 45 -4.73 1.59 -13.38
CA ASP A 45 -5.34 2.13 -14.60
C ASP A 45 -4.76 1.55 -15.89
N ARG A 46 -3.51 1.06 -15.83
CA ARG A 46 -2.79 0.50 -16.98
C ARG A 46 -2.51 -0.99 -16.83
N ASN A 47 -2.93 -1.59 -15.71
CA ASN A 47 -2.56 -2.94 -15.30
C ASN A 47 -1.06 -3.23 -15.49
N LYS A 48 -0.20 -2.29 -15.09
CA LYS A 48 1.25 -2.31 -15.35
C LYS A 48 2.02 -2.24 -14.05
N ILE A 49 3.13 -2.96 -13.98
CA ILE A 49 4.11 -2.83 -12.90
C ILE A 49 5.29 -2.01 -13.39
N VAL A 50 5.74 -1.06 -12.57
CA VAL A 50 6.89 -0.19 -12.86
C VAL A 50 7.83 -0.19 -11.67
N GLU A 51 9.12 -0.21 -11.94
CA GLU A 51 10.17 -0.04 -10.94
C GLU A 51 10.75 1.37 -11.06
N THR A 52 10.75 2.12 -9.96
CA THR A 52 11.24 3.50 -9.95
C THR A 52 11.85 3.85 -8.60
N SER A 53 12.84 4.74 -8.59
CA SER A 53 13.36 5.40 -7.40
C SER A 53 12.83 6.84 -7.24
N LEU A 54 12.16 7.36 -8.27
CA LEU A 54 11.57 8.70 -8.29
C LEU A 54 10.05 8.59 -8.20
N PHE A 55 9.49 9.07 -7.09
CA PHE A 55 8.06 9.04 -6.83
C PHE A 55 7.64 10.14 -5.84
N LEU A 56 6.36 10.52 -5.90
CA LEU A 56 5.73 11.42 -4.92
C LEU A 56 4.72 10.61 -4.10
N VAL A 57 4.77 10.74 -2.78
CA VAL A 57 3.82 10.05 -1.89
C VAL A 57 2.56 10.90 -1.76
N GLU A 58 1.40 10.30 -2.02
CA GLU A 58 0.12 10.95 -1.75
C GLU A 58 -0.25 10.74 -0.27
N LYS A 59 -0.49 11.84 0.45
CA LYS A 59 -1.04 11.77 1.80
C LYS A 59 -2.54 11.55 1.71
N ILE A 60 -3.00 10.35 2.06
CA ILE A 60 -4.41 10.08 2.26
C ILE A 60 -4.83 10.84 3.53
N THR A 61 -5.68 11.86 3.36
CA THR A 61 -6.17 12.74 4.44
C THR A 61 -7.58 12.33 4.82
#